data_AF-A0AAE9ZEM7-F1
#
_entry.id   AF-A0AAE9ZEM7-F1
#
_cell.length_a   1.000
_cell.length_b   1.000
_cell.length_c   1.000
_cell.angle_alpha   90.00
_cell.angle_beta   90.00
_cell.angle_gamma   90.00
#
_symmetry.space_group_name_H-M   'P 1'
#
loop_
_entity.id
_entity.type
_entity.pdbx_description
1 polymer ?
#
loop_
_entity_poly.entity_id
_entity_poly.type
_entity_poly.pdbx_seq_one_letter_code
_entity_poly.pdbx_strand_id
1 'polypeptide(L)'
;MMSEQRQEDMHAMQNTKPSTSMIVELLIRSLSATAGIFIFVCVLAIVRGIAQDIPIERLKSDDPFWVALFLSAWCIIPAIPASIAQFMRDKRTRLVTYWTVTIIQAVGLYLAGYVMSLDPESEVASSALPLLVWLTIPLAGLYYPLFFYGKSQDMSRNILIFIGLMLAVYGFL
;
A
#
# COMPACT_ATOMS: atom_id res chain seq x y z
N MET A 1 -29.90 5.48 43.73
CA MET A 1 -30.12 4.39 42.76
C MET A 1 -30.43 4.89 41.34
N MET A 2 -31.38 5.80 41.09
CA MET A 2 -31.62 6.34 39.72
C MET A 2 -30.53 7.30 39.19
N SER A 3 -29.63 7.79 40.05
CA SER A 3 -28.55 8.73 39.68
C SER A 3 -27.27 8.04 39.20
N GLU A 4 -26.97 6.83 39.70
CA GLU A 4 -25.77 6.07 39.32
C GLU A 4 -25.91 5.46 37.93
N GLN A 5 -27.08 4.93 37.60
CA GLN A 5 -27.37 4.35 36.29
C GLN A 5 -27.29 5.38 35.15
N ARG A 6 -27.70 6.63 35.42
CA ARG A 6 -27.61 7.74 34.46
C ARG A 6 -26.18 8.27 34.30
N GLN A 7 -25.31 8.02 35.28
CA GLN A 7 -23.89 8.37 35.24
C GLN A 7 -23.08 7.32 34.47
N GLU A 8 -23.42 6.03 34.60
CA GLU A 8 -22.84 4.95 33.79
C GLU A 8 -23.21 5.06 32.30
N ASP A 9 -24.46 5.41 31.98
CA ASP A 9 -24.89 5.61 30.58
C ASP A 9 -24.23 6.85 29.93
N MET A 10 -23.96 7.90 30.71
CA MET A 10 -23.22 9.07 30.22
C MET A 10 -21.72 8.78 29.99
N HIS A 11 -21.13 7.92 30.83
CA HIS A 11 -19.74 7.47 30.64
C HIS A 11 -19.59 6.48 29.48
N ALA A 12 -20.62 5.70 29.16
CA ALA A 12 -20.62 4.78 28.03
C ALA A 12 -20.66 5.50 26.65
N MET A 13 -21.20 6.72 26.59
CA MET A 13 -21.36 7.48 25.34
C MET A 13 -20.14 8.32 24.91
N GLN A 14 -19.09 8.43 25.72
CA GLN A 14 -18.01 9.39 25.46
C GLN A 14 -16.83 8.90 24.61
N ASN A 15 -16.82 7.64 24.15
CA ASN A 15 -15.63 7.06 23.51
C ASN A 15 -15.82 6.54 22.07
N THR A 16 -16.63 7.23 21.28
CA THR A 16 -16.87 6.90 19.86
C THR A 16 -16.37 7.97 18.89
N LYS A 17 -15.38 8.79 19.28
CA LYS A 17 -14.61 9.54 18.29
C LYS A 17 -13.50 8.64 17.76
N PRO A 18 -13.35 8.48 16.43
CA PRO A 18 -12.10 7.96 15.89
C PRO A 18 -11.02 8.93 16.35
N SER A 19 -10.30 8.54 17.40
CA SER A 19 -9.25 9.36 18.01
C SER A 19 -8.28 9.72 16.90
N THR A 20 -7.86 10.98 16.81
CA THR A 20 -6.79 11.44 15.89
C THR A 20 -5.60 10.48 15.88
N SER A 21 -5.34 9.79 16.99
CA SER A 21 -4.37 8.70 17.11
C SER A 21 -4.56 7.55 16.11
N MET A 22 -5.79 7.15 15.79
CA MET A 22 -6.10 6.06 14.84
C MET A 22 -5.81 6.48 13.40
N ILE A 23 -6.11 7.73 13.04
CA ILE A 23 -5.79 8.29 11.72
C ILE A 23 -4.27 8.38 11.55
N VAL A 24 -3.57 8.90 12.57
CA VAL A 24 -2.10 8.97 12.58
C VAL A 24 -1.48 7.58 12.50
N GLU A 25 -2.00 6.60 13.24
CA GLU A 25 -1.53 5.22 13.15
C GLU A 25 -1.70 4.64 11.74
N LEU A 26 -2.86 4.85 11.12
CA LEU A 26 -3.15 4.36 9.77
C LEU A 26 -2.23 5.03 8.72
N LEU A 27 -1.95 6.33 8.88
CA LEU A 27 -1.00 7.06 8.04
C LEU A 27 0.43 6.53 8.17
N ILE A 28 0.93 6.32 9.39
CA ILE A 28 2.29 5.81 9.58
C ILE A 28 2.42 4.38 9.05
N ARG A 29 1.41 3.53 9.27
CA ARG A 29 1.38 2.15 8.75
C ARG A 29 1.35 2.13 7.22
N SER A 30 0.54 2.99 6.58
CA SER A 30 0.48 3.08 5.12
C SER A 30 1.78 3.61 4.54
N LEU A 31 2.32 4.71 5.07
CA LEU A 31 3.58 5.29 4.60
C LEU A 31 4.75 4.31 4.72
N SER A 32 4.87 3.62 5.86
CA SER A 32 5.96 2.66 6.06
C SER A 32 5.81 1.40 5.20
N ALA A 33 4.60 0.86 5.03
CA ALA A 33 4.38 -0.28 4.14
C ALA A 33 4.63 0.09 2.67
N THR A 34 4.18 1.27 2.25
CA THR A 34 4.41 1.83 0.91
C THR A 34 5.91 2.01 0.68
N ALA A 35 6.62 2.65 1.62
CA ALA A 35 8.06 2.85 1.53
C ALA A 35 8.83 1.53 1.47
N GLY A 36 8.42 0.50 2.22
CA GLY A 36 9.08 -0.80 2.17
C GLY A 36 8.94 -1.53 0.86
N ILE A 37 7.75 -1.51 0.28
CA ILE A 37 7.54 -2.06 -1.06
C ILE A 37 8.30 -1.25 -2.10
N PHE A 38 8.24 0.08 -2.00
CA PHE A 38 8.96 0.97 -2.92
C PHE A 38 10.47 0.70 -2.90
N ILE A 39 11.10 0.70 -1.72
CA ILE A 39 12.52 0.37 -1.56
C ILE A 39 12.83 -1.01 -2.14
N PHE A 40 12.01 -2.01 -1.84
CA PHE A 40 12.21 -3.37 -2.32
C PHE A 40 12.21 -3.43 -3.86
N VAL A 41 11.24 -2.79 -4.51
CA VAL A 41 11.15 -2.75 -5.98
C VAL A 41 12.32 -1.95 -6.57
N CYS A 42 12.72 -0.84 -5.96
CA CYS A 42 13.89 -0.06 -6.39
C CYS A 42 15.19 -0.89 -6.30
N VAL A 43 15.38 -1.65 -5.23
CA VAL A 43 16.54 -2.55 -5.09
C VAL A 43 16.53 -3.62 -6.17
N LEU A 44 15.38 -4.25 -6.45
CA LEU A 44 15.26 -5.23 -7.53
C LEU A 44 15.57 -4.62 -8.90
N ALA A 45 15.12 -3.39 -9.16
CA ALA A 45 15.41 -2.68 -10.39
C ALA A 45 16.92 -2.41 -10.54
N ILE A 46 17.58 -1.95 -9.47
CA ILE A 46 19.04 -1.72 -9.46
C ILE A 46 19.81 -3.03 -9.70
N VAL A 47 19.47 -4.11 -8.97
CA VAL A 47 20.12 -5.43 -9.14
C VAL A 47 19.96 -5.94 -10.57
N ARG A 48 18.77 -5.80 -11.16
CA ARG A 48 18.53 -6.14 -12.56
C ARG A 48 19.38 -5.29 -13.50
N GLY A 49 19.47 -3.98 -13.24
CA GLY A 49 20.28 -3.06 -14.03
C GLY A 49 21.75 -3.47 -14.07
N ILE A 50 22.32 -3.82 -12.90
CA ILE A 50 23.69 -4.32 -12.78
C ILE A 50 23.85 -5.65 -13.52
N ALA A 51 22.91 -6.58 -13.38
CA ALA A 51 23.01 -7.90 -14.01
C ALA A 51 22.87 -7.87 -15.54
N GLN A 52 22.23 -6.83 -16.09
CA GLN A 52 21.95 -6.67 -17.52
C GLN A 52 22.83 -5.58 -18.17
N ASP A 53 23.84 -5.06 -17.47
CA ASP A 53 24.68 -3.93 -17.89
C ASP A 53 23.87 -2.75 -18.46
N ILE A 54 22.70 -2.49 -17.88
CA ILE A 54 21.85 -1.38 -18.30
C ILE A 54 22.47 -0.08 -17.75
N PRO A 55 22.71 0.94 -18.59
CA PRO A 55 23.22 2.22 -18.13
C PRO A 55 22.30 2.81 -17.05
N ILE A 56 22.89 3.33 -15.97
CA ILE A 56 22.15 3.91 -14.84
C ILE A 56 21.18 5.01 -15.30
N GLU A 57 21.56 5.77 -16.33
CA GLU A 57 20.72 6.80 -16.97
C GLU A 57 19.42 6.22 -17.57
N ARG A 58 19.43 4.97 -18.04
CA ARG A 58 18.23 4.25 -18.53
C ARG A 58 17.43 3.59 -17.42
N LEU A 59 18.01 3.30 -16.25
CA LEU A 59 17.23 2.90 -15.07
C LEU A 59 16.40 4.06 -14.51
N LYS A 60 16.88 5.29 -14.72
CA LYS A 60 16.23 6.54 -14.32
C LYS A 60 15.12 6.97 -15.27
N SER A 61 15.06 6.38 -16.47
CA SER A 61 14.02 6.62 -17.49
C SER A 61 12.66 6.12 -16.99
N ASP A 62 11.97 6.98 -16.25
CA ASP A 62 10.54 7.15 -15.96
C ASP A 62 9.56 5.98 -15.76
N ASP A 63 9.87 4.72 -16.08
CA ASP A 63 8.89 3.64 -15.93
C ASP A 63 8.97 2.90 -14.58
N PRO A 64 10.14 2.44 -14.08
CA PRO A 64 10.16 1.52 -12.94
C PRO A 64 9.88 2.18 -11.59
N PHE A 65 10.34 3.41 -11.36
CA PHE A 65 10.12 4.14 -10.11
C PHE A 65 8.65 4.57 -9.96
N TRP A 66 8.04 5.08 -11.04
CA TRP A 66 6.63 5.46 -11.06
C TRP A 66 5.71 4.25 -10.93
N VAL A 67 6.03 3.15 -11.60
CA VAL A 67 5.32 1.87 -11.44
C VAL A 67 5.41 1.35 -10.00
N ALA A 68 6.60 1.39 -9.39
CA ALA A 68 6.79 0.99 -7.99
C ALA A 68 5.99 1.86 -7.02
N LEU A 69 6.00 3.17 -7.24
CA LEU A 69 5.25 4.14 -6.44
C LEU A 69 3.73 3.92 -6.59
N PHE A 70 3.26 3.75 -7.83
CA PHE A 70 1.85 3.46 -8.11
C PHE A 70 1.42 2.16 -7.43
N LEU A 71 2.13 1.05 -7.63
CA LEU A 71 1.75 -0.26 -7.06
C LEU A 71 1.78 -0.26 -5.53
N SER A 72 2.77 0.38 -4.92
CA SER A 72 2.89 0.47 -3.47
C SER A 72 1.76 1.30 -2.86
N ALA A 73 1.39 2.42 -3.49
CA ALA A 73 0.24 3.24 -3.08
C ALA A 73 -1.11 2.56 -3.39
N TRP A 74 -1.20 1.81 -4.49
CA TRP A 74 -2.40 1.08 -4.90
C TRP A 74 -2.84 0.07 -3.83
N CYS A 75 -1.87 -0.53 -3.12
CA CYS A 75 -2.11 -1.46 -2.02
C CYS A 75 -2.69 -0.82 -0.74
N ILE A 76 -2.77 0.52 -0.65
CA ILE A 76 -3.43 1.22 0.47
C ILE A 76 -4.94 1.01 0.42
N ILE A 77 -5.52 0.97 -0.77
CA ILE A 77 -6.97 0.89 -0.94
C ILE A 77 -7.57 -0.36 -0.27
N PRO A 78 -7.03 -1.60 -0.41
CA PRO A 78 -7.55 -2.76 0.31
C PRO A 78 -7.27 -2.70 1.82
N ALA A 79 -6.26 -1.94 2.24
CA ALA A 79 -5.92 -1.78 3.65
C ALA A 79 -6.94 -0.92 4.42
N ILE A 80 -7.61 0.04 3.77
CA ILE A 80 -8.61 0.90 4.41
C ILE A 80 -9.85 0.10 4.84
N PRO A 81 -10.56 -0.66 3.97
CA PRO A 81 -11.69 -1.50 4.38
C PRO A 81 -11.27 -2.58 5.37
N ALA A 82 -10.07 -3.17 5.22
CA ALA A 82 -9.57 -4.14 6.18
C ALA A 82 -9.32 -3.52 7.57
N SER A 83 -8.87 -2.26 7.62
CA SER A 83 -8.72 -1.51 8.86
C SER A 83 -10.09 -1.17 9.47
N ILE A 84 -11.11 -0.87 8.67
CA ILE A 84 -12.48 -0.69 9.18
C ILE A 84 -13.03 -2.03 9.71
N ALA A 85 -12.77 -3.14 9.03
CA ALA A 85 -13.16 -4.47 9.49
C ALA A 85 -12.50 -4.88 10.83
N GLN A 86 -11.46 -4.16 11.28
CA GLN A 86 -10.88 -4.38 12.62
C GLN A 86 -11.87 -4.09 13.75
N PHE A 87 -12.89 -3.26 13.50
CA PHE A 87 -13.98 -3.03 14.46
C PHE A 87 -14.85 -4.27 14.68
N MET A 88 -14.75 -5.29 13.80
CA MET A 88 -15.42 -6.59 13.92
C MET A 88 -14.58 -7.64 14.68
N ARG A 89 -13.52 -7.23 15.38
CA ARG A 89 -12.60 -7.98 16.27
C ARG A 89 -11.73 -9.10 15.65
N ASP A 90 -12.15 -9.76 14.58
CA ASP A 90 -11.44 -10.96 14.13
C ASP A 90 -10.29 -10.70 13.13
N LYS A 91 -9.09 -11.22 13.47
CA LYS A 91 -7.90 -11.20 12.60
C LYS A 91 -8.17 -11.87 11.25
N ARG A 92 -8.96 -12.96 11.26
CA ARG A 92 -9.35 -13.70 10.05
C ARG A 92 -10.21 -12.83 9.13
N THR A 93 -11.18 -12.12 9.69
CA THR A 93 -12.05 -11.19 8.94
C THR A 93 -11.22 -10.10 8.28
N ARG A 94 -10.25 -9.51 8.99
CA ARG A 94 -9.32 -8.52 8.41
C ARG A 94 -8.51 -9.07 7.24
N LEU A 95 -7.96 -10.28 7.38
CA LEU A 95 -7.21 -10.95 6.30
C LEU A 95 -8.10 -11.22 5.09
N VAL A 96 -9.29 -11.77 5.31
CA VAL A 96 -10.26 -12.10 4.25
C VAL A 96 -10.70 -10.83 3.52
N THR A 97 -11.07 -9.77 4.25
CA THR A 97 -11.46 -8.48 3.65
C THR A 97 -10.32 -7.89 2.83
N TYR A 98 -9.09 -7.89 3.37
CA TYR A 98 -7.93 -7.38 2.65
C TYR A 98 -7.70 -8.12 1.32
N TRP A 99 -7.65 -9.45 1.36
CA TRP A 99 -7.43 -10.26 0.16
C TRP A 99 -8.58 -10.17 -0.84
N THR A 100 -9.82 -10.11 -0.35
CA THR A 100 -11.00 -9.95 -1.21
C THR A 100 -10.93 -8.63 -1.99
N VAL A 101 -10.67 -7.51 -1.30
CA VAL A 101 -10.56 -6.21 -1.95
C VAL A 101 -9.35 -6.17 -2.89
N THR A 102 -8.23 -6.75 -2.50
CA THR A 102 -7.02 -6.85 -3.34
C THR A 102 -7.31 -7.58 -4.65
N ILE A 103 -8.00 -8.73 -4.59
CA ILE A 103 -8.34 -9.50 -5.79
C ILE A 103 -9.29 -8.71 -6.69
N ILE A 104 -10.34 -8.10 -6.11
CA ILE A 104 -11.27 -7.26 -6.86
C ILE A 104 -10.52 -6.14 -7.58
N GLN A 105 -9.55 -5.51 -6.91
CA GLN A 105 -8.74 -4.46 -7.52
C GLN A 105 -7.78 -4.96 -8.59
N ALA A 106 -7.12 -6.09 -8.39
CA ALA A 106 -6.25 -6.68 -9.39
C ALA A 106 -7.04 -7.03 -10.66
N VAL A 107 -8.24 -7.58 -10.50
CA VAL A 107 -9.17 -7.84 -11.61
C VAL A 107 -9.62 -6.54 -12.27
N GLY A 108 -9.98 -5.51 -11.49
CA GLY A 108 -10.35 -4.20 -12.02
C GLY A 108 -9.23 -3.53 -12.82
N LEU A 109 -7.98 -3.59 -12.31
CA LEU A 109 -6.80 -3.07 -12.98
C LEU A 109 -6.51 -3.84 -14.28
N TYR A 110 -6.67 -5.17 -14.25
CA TYR A 110 -6.57 -6.00 -15.45
C TYR A 110 -7.60 -5.63 -16.50
N LEU A 111 -8.88 -5.49 -16.11
CA LEU A 111 -9.96 -5.14 -17.03
C LEU A 111 -9.77 -3.74 -17.61
N ALA A 112 -9.36 -2.77 -16.79
CA ALA A 112 -9.03 -1.42 -17.27
C ALA A 112 -7.88 -1.46 -18.29
N GLY A 113 -6.81 -2.20 -17.99
CA GLY A 113 -5.70 -2.43 -18.92
C GLY A 113 -6.14 -3.09 -20.22
N TYR A 114 -6.98 -4.11 -20.14
CA TYR A 114 -7.53 -4.81 -21.29
C TYR A 114 -8.35 -3.86 -22.17
N VAL A 115 -9.26 -3.07 -21.59
CA VAL A 115 -10.06 -2.09 -22.35
C VAL A 115 -9.17 -1.04 -23.01
N MET A 116 -8.17 -0.52 -22.31
CA MET A 116 -7.21 0.45 -22.88
C MET A 116 -6.35 -0.15 -24.01
N SER A 117 -6.12 -1.47 -24.00
CA SER A 117 -5.37 -2.16 -25.06
C SER A 117 -6.19 -2.42 -26.34
N LEU A 118 -7.51 -2.27 -26.27
CA LEU A 118 -8.39 -2.38 -27.44
C LEU A 118 -8.41 -1.11 -28.29
N ASP A 119 -7.86 0.00 -27.78
CA ASP A 119 -7.69 1.23 -28.54
C ASP A 119 -6.41 1.16 -29.41
N PRO A 120 -6.53 1.19 -30.74
CA PRO A 120 -5.38 1.04 -31.64
C PRO A 120 -4.37 2.20 -31.60
N GLU A 121 -4.71 3.36 -31.00
CA GLU A 121 -3.76 4.46 -30.79
C GLU A 121 -3.05 4.39 -29.42
N SER A 122 -3.39 3.40 -28.60
CA SER A 122 -2.91 3.29 -27.23
C SER A 122 -1.58 2.52 -27.15
N GLU A 123 -0.49 3.23 -26.83
CA GLU A 123 0.83 2.64 -26.55
C GLU A 123 0.86 1.72 -25.30
N VAL A 124 -0.27 1.64 -24.59
CA VAL A 124 -0.50 0.85 -23.38
C VAL A 124 -0.27 -0.65 -23.59
N ALA A 125 -0.43 -1.14 -24.82
CA ALA A 125 -0.20 -2.54 -25.16
C ALA A 125 1.29 -2.97 -25.12
N SER A 126 2.24 -2.04 -25.00
CA SER A 126 3.65 -2.34 -25.33
C SER A 126 4.55 -2.93 -24.23
N SER A 127 4.23 -2.89 -22.92
CA SER A 127 4.90 -3.79 -21.93
C SER A 127 4.51 -3.65 -20.45
N ALA A 128 4.17 -2.44 -19.96
CA ALA A 128 4.18 -2.17 -18.52
C ALA A 128 2.93 -2.67 -17.77
N LEU A 129 1.75 -2.59 -18.38
CA LEU A 129 0.47 -2.76 -17.71
C LEU A 129 0.11 -4.21 -17.34
N PRO A 130 0.38 -5.22 -18.19
CA PRO A 130 0.26 -6.62 -17.79
C PRO A 130 1.19 -6.95 -16.62
N LEU A 131 2.42 -6.46 -16.66
CA LEU A 131 3.44 -6.69 -15.63
C LEU A 131 3.05 -6.04 -14.28
N LEU A 132 2.46 -4.84 -14.34
CA LEU A 132 1.82 -4.14 -13.22
C LEU A 132 0.74 -5.01 -12.52
N VAL A 133 -0.16 -5.62 -13.30
CA VAL A 133 -1.23 -6.50 -12.79
C VAL A 133 -0.65 -7.76 -12.14
N TRP A 134 0.31 -8.40 -12.78
CA TRP A 134 0.93 -9.63 -12.27
C TRP A 134 1.71 -9.40 -10.98
N LEU A 135 2.31 -8.21 -10.80
CA LEU A 135 3.02 -7.85 -9.57
C LEU A 135 2.08 -7.38 -8.43
N THR A 136 0.83 -7.01 -8.72
CA THR A 136 -0.05 -6.43 -7.70
C THR A 136 -0.39 -7.42 -6.58
N ILE A 137 -0.67 -8.69 -6.93
CA ILE A 137 -1.05 -9.73 -5.96
C ILE A 137 0.15 -10.13 -5.06
N PRO A 138 1.35 -10.44 -5.61
CA PRO A 138 2.54 -10.67 -4.79
C PRO A 138 2.89 -9.49 -3.88
N LEU A 139 2.83 -8.26 -4.40
CA LEU A 139 3.12 -7.06 -3.62
C LEU A 139 2.09 -6.84 -2.50
N ALA A 140 0.80 -7.08 -2.75
CA ALA A 140 -0.21 -7.04 -1.71
C ALA A 140 0.03 -8.09 -0.61
N GLY A 141 0.53 -9.27 -0.98
CA GLY A 141 0.96 -10.30 -0.03
C GLY A 141 2.10 -9.84 0.89
N LEU A 142 3.02 -9.00 0.39
CA LEU A 142 4.07 -8.36 1.20
C LEU A 142 3.55 -7.13 1.97
N TYR A 143 2.58 -6.42 1.41
CA TYR A 143 2.00 -5.23 2.02
C TYR A 143 1.23 -5.57 3.30
N TYR A 144 0.40 -6.63 3.28
CA TYR A 144 -0.39 -7.03 4.45
C TYR A 144 0.45 -7.15 5.73
N PRO A 145 1.56 -7.92 5.76
CA PRO A 145 2.36 -8.03 6.97
C PRO A 145 3.07 -6.72 7.34
N LEU A 146 3.57 -5.96 6.35
CA LEU A 146 4.20 -4.67 6.60
C LEU A 146 3.23 -3.64 7.18
N PHE A 147 1.96 -3.70 6.81
CA PHE A 147 0.93 -2.78 7.27
C PHE A 147 0.33 -3.20 8.63
N PHE A 148 -0.03 -4.48 8.80
CA PHE A 148 -0.82 -4.96 9.95
C PHE A 148 0.01 -5.52 11.12
N TYR A 149 1.27 -5.92 10.93
CA TYR A 149 2.11 -6.44 12.02
C TYR A 149 3.06 -5.39 12.61
N GLY A 150 3.38 -5.52 13.90
CA GLY A 150 4.28 -4.62 14.61
C GLY A 150 3.62 -3.33 15.10
N LYS A 151 4.40 -2.53 15.85
CA LYS A 151 4.02 -1.20 16.33
C LYS A 151 4.07 -0.21 15.18
N SER A 152 3.13 0.73 15.13
CA SER A 152 3.06 1.78 14.11
C SER A 152 4.21 2.77 14.23
N GLN A 153 4.52 3.20 15.46
CA GLN A 153 5.67 4.04 15.77
C GLN A 153 6.81 3.16 16.27
N ASP A 154 7.74 2.84 15.36
CA ASP A 154 9.01 2.20 15.65
C ASP A 154 10.12 2.96 14.91
N MET A 155 11.30 3.06 15.52
CA MET A 155 12.46 3.73 14.92
C MET A 155 12.81 3.12 13.57
N SER A 156 12.67 1.79 13.44
CA SER A 156 12.85 1.05 12.19
C SER A 156 11.94 1.57 11.07
N ARG A 157 10.64 1.76 11.34
CA ARG A 157 9.64 2.27 10.38
C ARG A 157 9.93 3.70 9.96
N ASN A 158 10.37 4.56 10.89
CA ASN A 158 10.72 5.94 10.57
C ASN A 158 11.93 6.01 9.64
N ILE A 159 12.96 5.20 9.89
CA ILE A 159 14.13 5.07 8.99
C ILE A 159 13.67 4.60 7.62
N LEU A 160 12.77 3.62 7.57
CA LEU A 160 12.28 3.04 6.33
C LEU A 160 11.48 4.05 5.49
N ILE A 161 10.64 4.86 6.13
CA ILE A 161 9.96 5.99 5.48
C ILE A 161 10.97 7.00 4.95
N PHE A 162 11.98 7.35 5.74
CA PHE A 162 13.00 8.33 5.34
C PHE A 162 13.82 7.85 4.14
N ILE A 163 14.27 6.59 4.13
CA ILE A 163 14.98 5.99 2.99
C ILE A 163 14.09 5.97 1.75
N GLY A 164 12.82 5.58 1.90
CA GLY A 164 11.86 5.58 0.80
C GLY A 164 11.67 6.98 0.20
N LEU A 165 11.59 8.01 1.05
CA LEU A 165 11.50 9.40 0.63
C LEU A 165 12.76 9.85 -0.11
N MET A 166 13.95 9.54 0.41
CA MET A 166 15.23 9.88 -0.24
C MET A 166 15.34 9.23 -1.63
N LEU A 167 14.93 7.97 -1.76
CA LEU A 167 14.90 7.27 -3.05
C LEU A 167 13.87 7.85 -4.00
N ALA A 168 12.70 8.27 -3.49
CA ALA A 168 11.69 8.93 -4.32
C ALA A 168 12.20 10.27 -4.85
N VAL A 169 12.87 11.07 -4.01
CA VAL A 169 13.51 12.33 -4.43
C VAL A 169 14.63 12.06 -5.44
N TYR A 170 15.46 11.04 -5.22
CA TYR A 170 16.50 10.64 -6.18
C TYR A 170 15.94 10.16 -7.52
N GLY A 171 14.83 9.42 -7.52
CA GLY A 171 14.17 9.03 -8.76
C GLY A 171 13.56 10.21 -9.51
N PHE A 172 13.28 11.32 -8.82
CA PHE A 172 12.63 12.51 -9.37
C PHE A 172 13.62 13.60 -9.87
N LEU A 173 14.81 13.68 -9.26
CA LEU A 173 15.93 14.57 -9.65
C LEU A 173 16.84 13.87 -10.64
#